data_AF-A0A2W2F7F7-F1
#
_entry.id   AF-A0A2W2F7F7-F1
#
_cell.length_a   1.000
_cell.length_b   1.000
_cell.length_c   1.000
_cell.angle_alpha   90.00
_cell.angle_beta   90.00
_cell.angle_gamma   90.00
#
_symmetry.space_group_name_H-M   'P 1'
#
loop_
_entity.id
_entity.type
_entity.pdbx_description
1 polymer ?
#
loop_
_entity_poly.entity_id
_entity_poly.type
_entity_poly.pdbx_seq_one_letter_code
_entity_poly.pdbx_strand_id
1 'polypeptide(L)'
;MQHQKFLGSVAVAAAVLLLGACGASPTAAGPMPADGAGRSSVKAREVYDRINGLTGDERTRTLLDLARQEGTLSIYTSNTDLDKVIEKFEQTYPIEVKVYRGNSESVLQRVLQEQQANYDGNDLVETNAGELNVMADQKMLYPYKSALRDAVRKEGRADGWTATRFNVFVVGWNTTKVKPGEEPKSFEELADPKWKGRISLEVGDVDWFAAMYTYYLSQGKTDAEVRDLFSRVVANAKIAKGHTAQGELLSAGQFAVTASSYSHTIDKAAAQGAPVSWHPASGTPVQPIVIRPNGVALMKTAPHPAAAMLFVDYELSEGQKILHESSRVGSIPTANDPLAGLTTISVPEKEMLDNPKKWDALYEEFVQSGREVT
;
A
#
# COMPACT_ATOMS: atom_id res chain seq x y z
N MET A 1 67.30 -53.71 -2.65
CA MET A 1 66.94 -53.69 -4.10
C MET A 1 65.67 -52.86 -4.27
N GLN A 2 65.48 -52.20 -5.43
CA GLN A 2 64.24 -51.69 -6.06
C GLN A 2 63.03 -51.26 -5.20
N HIS A 3 62.33 -50.13 -5.44
CA HIS A 3 62.48 -49.00 -6.37
C HIS A 3 61.45 -47.90 -6.01
N GLN A 4 61.78 -46.60 -6.18
CA GLN A 4 61.00 -45.47 -6.78
C GLN A 4 59.51 -45.23 -6.36
N LYS A 5 58.82 -44.07 -6.41
CA LYS A 5 58.96 -42.64 -6.85
C LYS A 5 57.77 -41.88 -6.13
N PHE A 6 57.47 -40.58 -6.19
CA PHE A 6 57.92 -39.37 -6.90
C PHE A 6 57.68 -38.17 -5.94
N LEU A 7 58.70 -37.40 -5.54
CA LEU A 7 58.90 -35.96 -5.84
C LEU A 7 57.69 -34.99 -5.74
N GLY A 8 57.87 -33.83 -5.07
CA GLY A 8 56.85 -32.77 -5.00
C GLY A 8 57.20 -31.51 -4.17
N SER A 9 58.37 -30.90 -4.36
CA SER A 9 58.80 -29.71 -3.59
C SER A 9 58.69 -28.41 -4.41
N VAL A 10 57.90 -27.43 -3.95
CA VAL A 10 57.99 -26.02 -4.36
C VAL A 10 57.78 -25.13 -3.13
N ALA A 11 58.62 -24.10 -2.96
CA ALA A 11 58.49 -23.13 -1.88
C ALA A 11 57.62 -21.94 -2.30
N VAL A 12 56.92 -21.32 -1.34
CA VAL A 12 56.32 -19.99 -1.49
C VAL A 12 57.05 -19.04 -0.55
N ALA A 13 57.51 -17.91 -1.09
CA ALA A 13 58.34 -16.95 -0.35
C ALA A 13 57.52 -16.07 0.60
N ALA A 14 58.08 -15.77 1.77
CA ALA A 14 57.54 -14.77 2.68
C ALA A 14 57.85 -13.36 2.16
N ALA A 15 56.93 -12.77 1.41
CA ALA A 15 57.04 -11.39 0.93
C ALA A 15 56.70 -10.40 2.06
N VAL A 16 57.72 -9.75 2.63
CA VAL A 16 57.54 -8.62 3.56
C VAL A 16 57.16 -7.37 2.76
N LEU A 17 55.91 -6.93 2.88
CA LEU A 17 55.46 -5.64 2.36
C LEU A 17 55.53 -4.57 3.46
N LEU A 18 56.23 -3.49 3.17
CA LEU A 18 56.38 -2.33 4.05
C LEU A 18 55.11 -1.47 4.02
N LEU A 19 54.61 -1.09 5.20
CA LEU A 19 53.48 -0.17 5.32
C LEU A 19 53.93 1.27 5.01
N GLY A 20 53.27 1.90 4.02
CA GLY A 20 53.78 3.11 3.33
C GLY A 20 52.75 4.20 3.02
N ALA A 21 51.79 4.45 3.92
CA ALA A 21 50.95 5.66 4.01
C ALA A 21 49.93 6.00 2.89
N CYS A 22 48.99 6.90 3.25
CA CYS A 22 48.13 7.71 2.39
C CYS A 22 47.09 7.01 1.48
N GLY A 23 46.00 6.54 2.10
CA GLY A 23 44.70 6.34 1.43
C GLY A 23 43.57 6.67 2.41
N ALA A 24 42.84 7.77 2.20
CA ALA A 24 41.83 8.25 3.14
C ALA A 24 40.52 7.44 3.03
N SER A 25 39.97 7.02 4.17
CA SER A 25 38.67 6.34 4.22
C SER A 25 37.53 7.29 3.85
N PRO A 26 36.64 6.95 2.90
CA PRO A 26 35.48 7.75 2.54
C PRO A 26 34.31 7.58 3.55
N THR A 27 34.61 7.78 4.84
CA THR A 27 33.63 7.79 5.94
C THR A 27 33.48 9.18 6.57
N ALA A 28 34.09 10.21 5.97
CA ALA A 28 33.91 11.61 6.33
C ALA A 28 33.00 12.33 5.31
N ALA A 29 31.72 11.95 5.29
CA ALA A 29 30.70 12.90 4.86
C ALA A 29 30.63 13.99 5.95
N GLY A 30 31.15 15.19 5.64
CA GLY A 30 30.98 16.35 6.52
C GLY A 30 29.50 16.75 6.63
N PRO A 31 29.16 17.69 7.52
CA PRO A 31 27.79 18.22 7.57
C PRO A 31 27.41 18.80 6.20
N MET A 32 26.44 18.18 5.54
CA MET A 32 25.79 18.74 4.35
C MET A 32 25.26 20.14 4.69
N PRO A 33 25.41 21.14 3.81
CA PRO A 33 24.86 22.47 4.05
C PRO A 33 23.32 22.36 4.11
N ALA A 34 22.74 22.73 5.25
CA ALA A 34 21.29 22.66 5.51
C ALA A 34 20.44 23.53 4.56
N ASP A 35 21.08 24.42 3.80
CA ASP A 35 20.53 25.22 2.70
C ASP A 35 19.83 24.41 1.59
N GLY A 36 20.07 23.09 1.49
CA GLY A 36 19.51 22.21 0.44
C GLY A 36 17.98 22.13 0.47
N ALA A 37 17.42 21.48 1.49
CA ALA A 37 15.97 21.23 1.60
C ALA A 37 15.14 22.53 1.63
N GLY A 38 15.70 23.60 2.22
CA GLY A 38 15.09 24.94 2.21
C GLY A 38 14.99 25.58 0.82
N ARG A 39 15.85 25.19 -0.13
CA ARG A 39 15.80 25.64 -1.53
C ARG A 39 15.01 24.69 -2.42
N SER A 40 15.05 23.38 -2.17
CA SER A 40 14.22 22.42 -2.90
C SER A 40 12.72 22.70 -2.67
N SER A 41 12.33 22.90 -1.41
CA SER A 41 10.94 23.18 -1.04
C SER A 41 10.36 24.49 -1.59
N VAL A 42 11.19 25.51 -1.80
CA VAL A 42 10.75 26.75 -2.47
C VAL A 42 10.51 26.50 -3.96
N LYS A 43 11.44 25.84 -4.66
CA LYS A 43 11.29 25.53 -6.09
C LYS A 43 10.10 24.62 -6.39
N ALA A 44 9.96 23.54 -5.62
CA ALA A 44 8.84 22.60 -5.74
C ALA A 44 7.51 23.34 -5.61
N ARG A 45 7.40 24.20 -4.58
CA ARG A 45 6.24 25.05 -4.35
C ARG A 45 5.96 26.03 -5.47
N GLU A 46 6.96 26.72 -6.02
CA GLU A 46 6.77 27.66 -7.14
C GLU A 46 6.19 26.96 -8.38
N VAL A 47 6.69 25.76 -8.72
CA VAL A 47 6.13 24.95 -9.81
C VAL A 47 4.71 24.49 -9.49
N TYR A 48 4.49 23.95 -8.28
CA TYR A 48 3.18 23.45 -7.88
C TYR A 48 2.10 24.54 -7.79
N ASP A 49 2.40 25.69 -7.17
CA ASP A 49 1.48 26.83 -7.05
C ASP A 49 1.15 27.40 -8.46
N ARG A 50 2.11 27.41 -9.40
CA ARG A 50 1.88 27.75 -10.81
C ARG A 50 0.93 26.77 -11.49
N ILE A 51 1.17 25.46 -11.42
CA ILE A 51 0.35 24.45 -12.10
C ILE A 51 -1.06 24.35 -11.47
N ASN A 52 -1.18 24.49 -10.14
CA ASN A 52 -2.47 24.60 -9.45
C ASN A 52 -3.26 25.87 -9.82
N GLY A 53 -2.59 26.92 -10.29
CA GLY A 53 -3.23 28.19 -10.71
C GLY A 53 -3.68 28.21 -12.17
N LEU A 54 -3.30 27.23 -12.98
CA LEU A 54 -3.67 27.12 -14.40
C LEU A 54 -4.86 26.15 -14.59
N THR A 55 -5.51 26.22 -15.75
CA THR A 55 -6.58 25.28 -16.15
C THR A 55 -6.47 24.88 -17.62
N GLY A 56 -7.15 23.80 -18.02
CA GLY A 56 -7.26 23.38 -19.42
C GLY A 56 -5.92 23.14 -20.13
N ASP A 57 -5.91 23.37 -21.44
CA ASP A 57 -4.75 23.13 -22.31
C ASP A 57 -3.49 23.92 -21.88
N GLU A 58 -3.65 25.10 -21.28
CA GLU A 58 -2.52 25.88 -20.77
C GLU A 58 -1.85 25.16 -19.59
N ARG A 59 -2.63 24.60 -18.65
CA ARG A 59 -2.09 23.78 -17.56
C ARG A 59 -1.40 22.54 -18.12
N THR A 60 -2.09 21.78 -18.99
CA THR A 60 -1.57 20.53 -19.56
C THR A 60 -0.27 20.74 -20.32
N ARG A 61 -0.19 21.76 -21.18
CA ARG A 61 1.02 22.09 -21.93
C ARG A 61 2.15 22.56 -21.01
N THR A 62 1.86 23.47 -20.08
CA THR A 62 2.88 23.99 -19.14
C THR A 62 3.44 22.88 -18.25
N LEU A 63 2.59 21.98 -17.75
CA LEU A 63 2.98 20.83 -16.95
C LEU A 63 3.89 19.88 -17.74
N LEU A 64 3.49 19.52 -18.97
CA LEU A 64 4.26 18.63 -19.84
C LEU A 64 5.61 19.24 -20.26
N ASP A 65 5.65 20.53 -20.59
CA ASP A 65 6.87 21.22 -20.98
C ASP A 65 7.87 21.32 -19.81
N LEU A 66 7.41 21.47 -18.56
CA LEU A 66 8.26 21.45 -17.36
C LEU A 66 8.70 20.03 -16.98
N ALA A 67 7.79 19.05 -16.97
CA ALA A 67 8.10 17.66 -16.64
C ALA A 67 9.16 17.05 -17.58
N ARG A 68 9.18 17.47 -18.86
CA ARG A 68 10.23 17.12 -19.84
C ARG A 68 11.58 17.80 -19.59
N GLN A 69 11.63 18.92 -18.88
CA GLN A 69 12.88 19.58 -18.47
C GLN A 69 13.47 18.92 -17.21
N GLU A 70 12.61 18.35 -16.36
CA GLU A 70 13.01 17.58 -15.17
C GLU A 70 13.48 16.16 -15.55
N GLY A 71 12.75 15.47 -16.46
CA GLY A 71 13.20 14.23 -17.13
C GLY A 71 13.34 12.97 -16.25
N THR A 72 13.10 13.07 -14.94
CA THR A 72 13.13 11.98 -13.97
C THR A 72 11.97 12.15 -12.98
N LEU A 73 11.53 11.04 -12.39
CA LEU A 73 10.55 11.00 -11.30
C LEU A 73 10.95 9.94 -10.27
N SER A 74 10.96 10.27 -8.98
CA SER A 74 11.23 9.35 -7.86
C SER A 74 9.94 9.05 -7.08
N ILE A 75 9.48 7.79 -7.14
CA ILE A 75 8.23 7.27 -6.56
C ILE A 75 8.55 6.33 -5.41
N TYR A 76 8.02 6.60 -4.22
CA TYR A 76 8.03 5.65 -3.10
C TYR A 76 6.63 5.03 -2.98
N THR A 77 6.50 3.70 -3.12
CA THR A 77 5.19 3.04 -3.29
C THR A 77 5.01 1.77 -2.45
N SER A 78 3.78 1.47 -2.04
CA SER A 78 3.39 0.14 -1.54
C SER A 78 2.43 -0.63 -2.48
N ASN A 79 2.11 -0.09 -3.65
CA ASN A 79 1.35 -0.79 -4.69
C ASN A 79 2.24 -1.72 -5.52
N THR A 80 1.92 -3.01 -5.51
CA THR A 80 2.59 -4.06 -6.28
C THR A 80 2.20 -4.09 -7.76
N ASP A 81 1.12 -3.42 -8.16
CA ASP A 81 0.67 -3.35 -9.57
C ASP A 81 1.10 -2.05 -10.29
N LEU A 82 1.76 -1.11 -9.59
CA LEU A 82 2.09 0.21 -10.14
C LEU A 82 3.03 0.12 -11.36
N ASP A 83 3.81 -0.95 -11.48
CA ASP A 83 4.76 -1.15 -12.58
C ASP A 83 4.09 -1.10 -13.96
N LYS A 84 2.85 -1.57 -14.12
CA LYS A 84 2.10 -1.46 -15.38
C LYS A 84 1.71 -0.01 -15.70
N VAL A 85 1.39 0.77 -14.67
CA VAL A 85 1.04 2.20 -14.81
C VAL A 85 2.28 2.99 -15.20
N ILE A 86 3.42 2.66 -14.59
CA ILE A 86 4.74 3.25 -14.91
C ILE A 86 5.17 2.89 -16.33
N GLU A 87 5.10 1.61 -16.73
CA GLU A 87 5.45 1.16 -18.09
C GLU A 87 4.68 1.93 -19.18
N LYS A 88 3.39 2.24 -18.92
CA LYS A 88 2.53 2.99 -19.82
C LYS A 88 2.70 4.52 -19.71
N PHE A 89 3.09 5.04 -18.54
CA PHE A 89 3.50 6.42 -18.35
C PHE A 89 4.79 6.72 -19.14
N GLU A 90 5.82 5.88 -19.02
CA GLU A 90 7.11 6.04 -19.73
C GLU A 90 6.96 5.87 -21.25
N GLN A 91 6.01 5.05 -21.72
CA GLN A 91 5.62 4.96 -23.13
C GLN A 91 4.89 6.23 -23.63
N THR A 92 4.28 7.01 -22.74
CA THR A 92 3.53 8.24 -23.08
C THR A 92 4.40 9.49 -22.94
N TYR A 93 5.30 9.51 -21.96
CA TYR A 93 6.14 10.66 -21.60
C TYR A 93 7.61 10.21 -21.40
N PRO A 94 8.59 10.86 -22.05
CA PRO A 94 10.01 10.50 -21.91
C PRO A 94 10.58 11.04 -20.58
N ILE A 95 10.24 10.36 -19.48
CA ILE A 95 10.61 10.70 -18.10
C ILE A 95 11.00 9.38 -17.42
N GLU A 96 12.22 9.28 -16.88
CA GLU A 96 12.71 8.05 -16.22
C GLU A 96 12.10 7.91 -14.81
N VAL A 97 11.35 6.83 -14.56
CA VAL A 97 10.69 6.59 -13.26
C VAL A 97 11.53 5.67 -12.37
N LYS A 98 12.05 6.23 -11.27
CA LYS A 98 12.83 5.56 -10.25
C LYS A 98 11.92 5.16 -9.08
N VAL A 99 11.88 3.86 -8.77
CA VAL A 99 10.93 3.30 -7.80
C VAL A 99 11.63 2.74 -6.57
N TYR A 100 11.19 3.15 -5.37
CA TYR A 100 11.38 2.37 -4.15
C TYR A 100 10.04 1.74 -3.75
N ARG A 101 10.04 0.42 -3.50
CA ARG A 101 8.85 -0.34 -3.09
C ARG A 101 9.07 -1.04 -1.75
N GLY A 102 8.06 -0.97 -0.88
CA GLY A 102 7.99 -1.68 0.39
C GLY A 102 6.54 -1.95 0.80
N ASN A 103 6.31 -2.49 2.00
CA ASN A 103 5.00 -2.33 2.64
C ASN A 103 4.82 -0.88 3.10
N SER A 104 3.58 -0.43 3.28
CA SER A 104 3.23 0.97 3.56
C SER A 104 3.95 1.52 4.79
N GLU A 105 4.11 0.69 5.83
CA GLU A 105 4.80 1.03 7.06
C GLU A 105 6.29 1.28 6.82
N SER A 106 6.95 0.50 5.94
CA SER A 106 8.35 0.74 5.56
C SER A 106 8.49 1.98 4.68
N VAL A 107 7.51 2.26 3.80
CA VAL A 107 7.46 3.49 3.00
C VAL A 107 7.36 4.71 3.90
N LEU A 108 6.43 4.71 4.87
CA LEU A 108 6.32 5.78 5.87
C LEU A 108 7.62 5.91 6.68
N GLN A 109 8.13 4.83 7.28
CA GLN A 109 9.35 4.88 8.09
C GLN A 109 10.55 5.44 7.31
N ARG A 110 10.68 5.08 6.03
CA ARG A 110 11.71 5.66 5.15
C ARG A 110 11.52 7.17 4.97
N VAL A 111 10.33 7.62 4.59
CA VAL A 111 10.03 9.05 4.39
C VAL A 111 10.27 9.86 5.68
N LEU A 112 9.88 9.32 6.85
CA LEU A 112 10.14 9.97 8.14
C LEU A 112 11.65 10.09 8.45
N GLN A 113 12.43 9.04 8.19
CA GLN A 113 13.88 9.03 8.42
C GLN A 113 14.63 9.97 7.46
N GLU A 114 14.26 9.98 6.18
CA GLU A 114 14.84 10.89 5.17
C GLU A 114 14.49 12.34 5.47
N GLN A 115 13.25 12.64 5.87
CA GLN A 115 12.86 13.99 6.28
C GLN A 115 13.64 14.47 7.52
N GLN A 116 13.88 13.61 8.50
CA GLN A 116 14.73 13.91 9.67
C GLN A 116 16.20 14.14 9.28
N ALA A 117 16.70 13.44 8.27
CA ALA A 117 18.03 13.63 7.70
C ALA A 117 18.14 14.87 6.78
N ASN A 118 17.02 15.56 6.48
CA ASN A 118 16.91 16.63 5.47
C ASN A 118 17.35 16.15 4.06
N TYR A 119 16.96 14.92 3.71
CA TYR A 119 17.24 14.30 2.42
C TYR A 119 15.96 14.20 1.57
N ASP A 120 15.97 14.86 0.42
CA ASP A 120 14.83 14.92 -0.51
C ASP A 120 14.87 13.71 -1.47
N GLY A 121 14.61 12.52 -0.93
CA GLY A 121 14.78 11.23 -1.63
C GLY A 121 13.68 10.85 -2.63
N ASN A 122 12.53 11.54 -2.62
CA ASN A 122 11.37 11.24 -3.45
C ASN A 122 10.56 12.50 -3.81
N ASP A 123 9.84 12.40 -4.93
CA ASP A 123 8.99 13.48 -5.46
C ASP A 123 7.51 13.27 -5.10
N LEU A 124 7.09 12.01 -5.05
CA LEU A 124 5.77 11.60 -4.60
C LEU A 124 5.81 10.27 -3.85
N VAL A 125 4.77 10.07 -3.03
CA VAL A 125 4.53 8.84 -2.28
C VAL A 125 3.15 8.28 -2.65
N GLU A 126 3.08 6.99 -2.98
CA GLU A 126 1.83 6.25 -3.24
C GLU A 126 1.65 5.14 -2.20
N THR A 127 0.63 5.21 -1.34
CA THR A 127 0.45 4.23 -0.26
C THR A 127 -0.99 4.20 0.28
N ASN A 128 -1.26 3.75 1.51
CA ASN A 128 -2.60 3.85 2.11
C ASN A 128 -2.87 5.24 2.67
N ALA A 129 -4.15 5.57 2.77
CA ALA A 129 -4.62 6.78 3.43
C ALA A 129 -4.02 6.98 4.84
N GLY A 130 -3.93 5.94 5.67
CA GLY A 130 -3.36 6.02 7.02
C GLY A 130 -1.95 6.60 7.07
N GLU A 131 -1.00 6.04 6.29
CA GLU A 131 0.37 6.58 6.24
C GLU A 131 0.43 7.97 5.59
N LEU A 132 -0.36 8.23 4.55
CA LEU A 132 -0.45 9.55 3.92
C LEU A 132 -1.02 10.61 4.88
N ASN A 133 -1.94 10.22 5.77
CA ASN A 133 -2.50 11.07 6.81
C ASN A 133 -1.45 11.43 7.88
N VAL A 134 -0.54 10.51 8.23
CA VAL A 134 0.62 10.83 9.10
C VAL A 134 1.57 11.82 8.42
N MET A 135 1.86 11.66 7.12
CA MET A 135 2.68 12.62 6.36
C MET A 135 1.98 13.98 6.18
N ALA A 136 0.65 13.98 6.02
CA ALA A 136 -0.18 15.19 5.98
C ALA A 136 -0.16 15.93 7.32
N ASP A 137 -0.24 15.22 8.46
CA ASP A 137 -0.18 15.87 9.76
C ASP A 137 1.23 16.39 10.11
N GLN A 138 2.29 15.67 9.73
CA GLN A 138 3.65 16.21 9.78
C GLN A 138 3.93 17.29 8.73
N LYS A 139 2.90 17.72 7.98
CA LYS A 139 2.90 18.82 7.01
C LYS A 139 3.94 18.63 5.90
N MET A 140 4.29 17.39 5.55
CA MET A 140 5.25 17.05 4.47
C MET A 140 4.65 17.23 3.07
N LEU A 141 3.34 17.07 2.94
CA LEU A 141 2.65 16.93 1.65
C LEU A 141 2.14 18.26 1.08
N TYR A 142 2.20 18.41 -0.24
CA TYR A 142 1.69 19.58 -0.98
C TYR A 142 0.28 19.33 -1.55
N PRO A 143 -0.71 20.24 -1.39
CA PRO A 143 -2.07 20.05 -1.88
C PRO A 143 -2.20 20.08 -3.42
N TYR A 144 -2.29 18.90 -4.05
CA TYR A 144 -2.66 18.76 -5.47
C TYR A 144 -4.08 19.30 -5.76
N LYS A 145 -4.24 20.09 -6.82
CA LYS A 145 -5.52 20.58 -7.33
C LYS A 145 -5.64 20.34 -8.83
N SER A 146 -6.76 19.74 -9.24
CA SER A 146 -7.10 19.47 -10.64
C SER A 146 -8.57 19.04 -10.71
N ALA A 147 -9.23 19.27 -11.85
CA ALA A 147 -10.54 18.71 -12.14
C ALA A 147 -10.55 17.16 -12.05
N LEU A 148 -9.38 16.51 -12.22
CA LEU A 148 -9.20 15.08 -12.01
C LEU A 148 -9.41 14.68 -10.54
N ARG A 149 -8.87 15.44 -9.57
CA ARG A 149 -9.17 15.26 -8.13
C ARG A 149 -10.64 15.48 -7.84
N ASP A 150 -11.29 16.38 -8.57
CA ASP A 150 -12.72 16.66 -8.39
C ASP A 150 -13.65 15.62 -9.02
N ALA A 151 -13.11 14.63 -9.73
CA ALA A 151 -13.80 13.41 -10.19
C ALA A 151 -13.63 12.20 -9.26
N VAL A 152 -12.63 12.20 -8.36
CA VAL A 152 -12.38 11.13 -7.37
C VAL A 152 -13.56 11.01 -6.39
N ARG A 153 -13.88 9.80 -5.91
CA ARG A 153 -14.87 9.56 -4.84
C ARG A 153 -14.59 10.46 -3.62
N LYS A 154 -15.64 10.97 -2.97
CA LYS A 154 -15.49 11.95 -1.86
C LYS A 154 -14.62 11.40 -0.72
N GLU A 155 -14.77 10.10 -0.46
CA GLU A 155 -14.08 9.29 0.53
C GLU A 155 -12.56 9.22 0.26
N GLY A 156 -12.12 9.52 -0.97
CA GLY A 156 -10.73 9.57 -1.38
C GLY A 156 -10.15 10.99 -1.53
N ARG A 157 -10.89 12.04 -1.17
CA ARG A 157 -10.42 13.45 -1.27
C ARG A 157 -9.96 13.96 0.10
N ALA A 158 -8.66 13.78 0.40
CA ALA A 158 -8.04 14.29 1.62
C ALA A 158 -7.30 15.62 1.40
N ASP A 159 -6.85 16.24 2.48
CA ASP A 159 -5.99 17.42 2.42
C ASP A 159 -4.51 16.99 2.32
N GLY A 160 -3.83 17.40 1.24
CA GLY A 160 -2.43 17.05 0.95
C GLY A 160 -2.24 15.80 0.09
N TRP A 161 -3.22 14.92 -0.03
CA TRP A 161 -3.17 13.72 -0.88
C TRP A 161 -4.52 13.41 -1.54
N THR A 162 -4.54 12.50 -2.51
CA THR A 162 -5.78 12.04 -3.17
C THR A 162 -5.71 10.54 -3.48
N ALA A 163 -6.83 9.83 -3.31
CA ALA A 163 -6.94 8.44 -3.72
C ALA A 163 -6.77 8.32 -5.24
N THR A 164 -6.06 7.28 -5.68
CA THR A 164 -5.98 6.85 -7.09
C THR A 164 -6.68 5.50 -7.28
N ARG A 165 -6.81 4.71 -6.19
CA ARG A 165 -7.52 3.43 -6.12
C ARG A 165 -8.22 3.25 -4.76
N PHE A 166 -9.08 2.26 -4.64
CA PHE A 166 -9.58 1.76 -3.35
C PHE A 166 -9.16 0.29 -3.19
N ASN A 167 -8.60 -0.06 -2.04
CA ASN A 167 -8.50 -1.46 -1.63
C ASN A 167 -9.85 -1.88 -1.02
N VAL A 168 -10.36 -3.02 -1.46
CA VAL A 168 -11.68 -3.55 -1.09
C VAL A 168 -11.47 -4.86 -0.34
N PHE A 169 -11.88 -4.92 0.92
CA PHE A 169 -11.67 -6.07 1.80
C PHE A 169 -12.94 -6.92 1.80
N VAL A 170 -12.78 -8.22 1.53
CA VAL A 170 -13.87 -9.17 1.37
C VAL A 170 -13.58 -10.44 2.17
N VAL A 171 -14.64 -11.09 2.65
CA VAL A 171 -14.54 -12.46 3.16
C VAL A 171 -14.41 -13.40 1.95
N GLY A 172 -13.22 -13.95 1.75
CA GLY A 172 -12.92 -14.89 0.66
C GLY A 172 -12.89 -16.33 1.15
N TRP A 173 -13.10 -17.30 0.25
CA TRP A 173 -12.96 -18.72 0.55
C TRP A 173 -12.33 -19.51 -0.60
N ASN A 174 -11.80 -20.68 -0.26
CA ASN A 174 -11.32 -21.66 -1.22
C ASN A 174 -12.47 -22.61 -1.59
N THR A 175 -12.86 -22.66 -2.87
CA THR A 175 -14.03 -23.39 -3.38
C THR A 175 -13.86 -24.92 -3.37
N THR A 176 -12.63 -25.43 -3.14
CA THR A 176 -12.46 -26.86 -2.81
C THR A 176 -12.80 -27.15 -1.33
N LYS A 177 -12.64 -26.16 -0.43
CA LYS A 177 -12.71 -26.32 1.04
C LYS A 177 -13.97 -25.74 1.70
N VAL A 178 -14.79 -25.02 0.94
CA VAL A 178 -16.13 -24.53 1.28
C VAL A 178 -17.00 -24.78 0.06
N LYS A 179 -18.10 -25.54 0.22
CA LYS A 179 -18.99 -25.88 -0.90
C LYS A 179 -20.08 -24.82 -1.11
N PRO A 180 -20.70 -24.76 -2.31
CA PRO A 180 -21.87 -23.93 -2.54
C PRO A 180 -22.99 -24.26 -1.53
N GLY A 181 -23.48 -23.25 -0.82
CA GLY A 181 -24.41 -23.36 0.31
C GLY A 181 -23.74 -23.40 1.70
N GLU A 182 -22.42 -23.58 1.78
CA GLU A 182 -21.63 -23.57 3.03
C GLU A 182 -20.87 -22.24 3.25
N GLU A 183 -20.95 -21.29 2.32
CA GLU A 183 -20.25 -20.01 2.43
C GLU A 183 -20.74 -19.20 3.64
N PRO A 184 -19.86 -18.44 4.33
CA PRO A 184 -20.28 -17.52 5.38
C PRO A 184 -21.18 -16.43 4.78
N LYS A 185 -22.31 -16.15 5.43
CA LYS A 185 -23.32 -15.18 4.97
C LYS A 185 -23.16 -13.80 5.59
N SER A 186 -22.55 -13.73 6.77
CA SER A 186 -22.08 -12.48 7.40
C SER A 186 -20.74 -12.73 8.08
N PHE A 187 -20.07 -11.66 8.50
CA PHE A 187 -18.85 -11.78 9.31
C PHE A 187 -19.11 -12.45 10.67
N GLU A 188 -20.30 -12.29 11.28
CA GLU A 188 -20.63 -13.00 12.53
C GLU A 188 -20.70 -14.53 12.39
N GLU A 189 -21.00 -15.07 11.20
CA GLU A 189 -20.95 -16.51 11.00
C GLU A 189 -19.53 -17.09 11.12
N LEU A 190 -18.46 -16.27 11.03
CA LEU A 190 -17.07 -16.68 11.25
C LEU A 190 -16.77 -17.03 12.72
N ALA A 191 -17.62 -16.62 13.65
CA ALA A 191 -17.54 -16.95 15.07
C ALA A 191 -18.09 -18.36 15.40
N ASP A 192 -18.67 -19.07 14.42
CA ASP A 192 -19.15 -20.45 14.55
C ASP A 192 -17.97 -21.45 14.63
N PRO A 193 -17.90 -22.32 15.67
CA PRO A 193 -16.85 -23.33 15.82
C PRO A 193 -16.60 -24.25 14.61
N LYS A 194 -17.54 -24.37 13.65
CA LYS A 194 -17.31 -25.07 12.37
C LYS A 194 -16.13 -24.49 11.56
N TRP A 195 -15.70 -23.26 11.87
CA TRP A 195 -14.57 -22.59 11.25
C TRP A 195 -13.25 -22.75 11.98
N LYS A 196 -13.20 -23.48 13.11
CA LYS A 196 -12.00 -23.52 13.96
C LYS A 196 -10.75 -24.01 13.21
N GLY A 197 -9.72 -23.17 13.18
CA GLY A 197 -8.46 -23.40 12.48
C GLY A 197 -8.53 -23.29 10.95
N ARG A 198 -9.67 -22.82 10.39
CA ARG A 198 -9.96 -22.70 8.95
C ARG A 198 -9.93 -21.25 8.43
N ILE A 199 -10.08 -20.25 9.32
CA ILE A 199 -10.03 -18.82 8.97
C ILE A 199 -8.59 -18.31 8.99
N SER A 200 -8.27 -17.36 8.11
CA SER A 200 -7.12 -16.46 8.27
C SER A 200 -7.54 -15.04 8.64
N LEU A 201 -6.78 -14.45 9.57
CA LEU A 201 -6.74 -13.02 9.84
C LEU A 201 -5.35 -12.49 9.45
N GLU A 202 -5.27 -11.24 9.02
CA GLU A 202 -3.99 -10.53 8.82
C GLU A 202 -3.46 -10.05 10.20
N VAL A 203 -2.19 -9.64 10.32
CA VAL A 203 -1.55 -9.32 11.61
C VAL A 203 -1.59 -7.83 11.97
N GLY A 204 -1.83 -6.95 10.99
CA GLY A 204 -1.84 -5.49 11.11
C GLY A 204 -3.09 -4.83 10.52
N ASP A 205 -4.19 -5.58 10.38
CA ASP A 205 -5.50 -5.16 9.83
C ASP A 205 -6.28 -4.21 10.75
N VAL A 206 -5.58 -3.31 11.46
CA VAL A 206 -6.12 -2.39 12.48
C VAL A 206 -7.18 -1.45 11.87
N ASP A 207 -6.99 -1.05 10.62
CA ASP A 207 -7.85 -0.13 9.88
C ASP A 207 -9.16 -0.79 9.39
N TRP A 208 -9.07 -2.01 8.86
CA TRP A 208 -10.23 -2.89 8.59
C TRP A 208 -11.00 -3.20 9.88
N PHE A 209 -10.27 -3.54 10.95
CA PHE A 209 -10.85 -3.82 12.25
C PHE A 209 -11.59 -2.61 12.81
N ALA A 210 -10.99 -1.42 12.80
CA ALA A 210 -11.62 -0.19 13.26
C ALA A 210 -12.89 0.16 12.46
N ALA A 211 -12.90 -0.10 11.14
CA ALA A 211 -14.08 0.05 10.30
C ALA A 211 -15.21 -0.90 10.73
N MET A 212 -14.92 -2.20 10.83
CA MET A 212 -15.90 -3.23 11.24
C MET A 212 -16.42 -3.00 12.67
N TYR A 213 -15.54 -2.61 13.60
CA TYR A 213 -15.90 -2.31 14.99
C TYR A 213 -16.84 -1.10 15.07
N THR A 214 -16.49 -0.01 14.40
CA THR A 214 -17.30 1.22 14.33
C THR A 214 -18.64 0.96 13.65
N TYR A 215 -18.66 0.15 12.59
CA TYR A 215 -19.90 -0.31 11.97
C TYR A 215 -20.79 -1.07 12.95
N TYR A 216 -20.27 -2.08 13.67
CA TYR A 216 -21.11 -2.86 14.58
C TYR A 216 -21.66 -2.04 15.75
N LEU A 217 -20.90 -1.06 16.27
CA LEU A 217 -21.43 -0.06 17.21
C LEU A 217 -22.56 0.78 16.58
N SER A 218 -22.42 1.20 15.32
CA SER A 218 -23.47 1.93 14.59
C SER A 218 -24.75 1.09 14.35
N GLN A 219 -24.63 -0.24 14.29
CA GLN A 219 -25.76 -1.17 14.21
C GLN A 219 -26.37 -1.48 15.59
N GLY A 220 -25.92 -0.81 16.66
CA GLY A 220 -26.47 -0.91 18.00
C GLY A 220 -25.92 -2.03 18.87
N LYS A 221 -24.85 -2.72 18.46
CA LYS A 221 -24.11 -3.62 19.37
C LYS A 221 -23.37 -2.80 20.43
N THR A 222 -23.31 -3.30 21.65
CA THR A 222 -22.46 -2.74 22.71
C THR A 222 -20.99 -3.09 22.51
N ASP A 223 -20.08 -2.33 23.12
CA ASP A 223 -18.62 -2.60 23.08
C ASP A 223 -18.29 -4.06 23.46
N ALA A 224 -18.97 -4.60 24.48
CA ALA A 224 -18.82 -5.98 24.92
C ALA A 224 -19.26 -7.02 23.87
N GLU A 225 -20.34 -6.77 23.13
CA GLU A 225 -20.81 -7.66 22.06
C GLU A 225 -19.89 -7.64 20.84
N VAL A 226 -19.30 -6.48 20.52
CA VAL A 226 -18.31 -6.37 19.44
C VAL A 226 -17.01 -7.08 19.84
N ARG A 227 -16.55 -6.92 21.09
CA ARG A 227 -15.39 -7.65 21.63
C ARG A 227 -15.61 -9.16 21.64
N ASP A 228 -16.75 -9.65 22.14
CA ASP A 228 -17.08 -11.08 22.13
C ASP A 228 -17.09 -11.66 20.71
N LEU A 229 -17.70 -10.95 19.75
CA LEU A 229 -17.69 -11.32 18.34
C LEU A 229 -16.25 -11.49 17.82
N PHE A 230 -15.39 -10.49 17.98
CA PHE A 230 -14.02 -10.57 17.49
C PHE A 230 -13.20 -11.66 18.20
N SER A 231 -13.32 -11.79 19.53
CA SER A 231 -12.69 -12.89 20.29
C SER A 231 -13.10 -14.27 19.77
N ARG A 232 -14.37 -14.49 19.43
CA ARG A 232 -14.85 -15.77 18.90
C ARG A 232 -14.42 -16.02 17.45
N VAL A 233 -14.30 -14.98 16.61
CA VAL A 233 -13.69 -15.11 15.27
C VAL A 233 -12.20 -15.46 15.36
N VAL A 234 -11.46 -14.79 16.25
CA VAL A 234 -10.03 -15.03 16.50
C VAL A 234 -9.78 -16.45 17.04
N ALA A 235 -10.61 -16.94 17.96
CA ALA A 235 -10.53 -18.32 18.46
C ALA A 235 -10.73 -19.40 17.38
N ASN A 236 -11.26 -19.02 16.21
CA ASN A 236 -11.38 -19.88 15.03
C ASN A 236 -10.29 -19.64 13.97
N ALA A 237 -9.47 -18.61 14.11
CA ALA A 237 -8.54 -18.13 13.09
C ALA A 237 -7.09 -18.62 13.25
N LYS A 238 -6.29 -18.30 12.24
CA LYS A 238 -4.82 -18.35 12.24
C LYS A 238 -4.29 -17.03 11.68
N ILE A 239 -3.27 -16.48 12.32
CA ILE A 239 -2.68 -15.20 11.93
C ILE A 239 -1.72 -15.39 10.74
N ALA A 240 -1.85 -14.54 9.72
CA ALA A 240 -0.94 -14.41 8.58
C ALA A 240 -0.43 -12.96 8.47
N LYS A 241 0.62 -12.71 7.69
CA LYS A 241 1.15 -11.35 7.45
C LYS A 241 1.09 -10.97 5.97
N GLY A 242 0.48 -9.82 5.69
CA GLY A 242 0.27 -9.22 4.38
C GLY A 242 -0.92 -9.81 3.61
N HIS A 243 -1.88 -8.96 3.21
CA HIS A 243 -3.10 -9.38 2.47
C HIS A 243 -2.82 -10.13 1.16
N THR A 244 -1.75 -9.78 0.43
CA THR A 244 -1.36 -10.49 -0.80
C THR A 244 -1.01 -11.95 -0.50
N ALA A 245 -0.11 -12.18 0.47
CA ALA A 245 0.27 -13.51 0.91
C ALA A 245 -0.91 -14.27 1.55
N GLN A 246 -1.83 -13.58 2.21
CA GLN A 246 -3.07 -14.16 2.72
C GLN A 246 -3.93 -14.75 1.58
N GLY A 247 -4.07 -14.02 0.45
CA GLY A 247 -4.79 -14.49 -0.74
C GLY A 247 -4.08 -15.63 -1.49
N GLU A 248 -2.74 -15.62 -1.53
CA GLU A 248 -1.93 -16.73 -2.05
C GLU A 248 -2.11 -18.00 -1.21
N LEU A 249 -2.08 -17.87 0.13
CA LEU A 249 -2.30 -18.97 1.07
C LEU A 249 -3.75 -19.50 1.02
N LEU A 250 -4.73 -18.64 0.76
CA LEU A 250 -6.11 -19.07 0.47
C LEU A 250 -6.17 -19.85 -0.85
N SER A 251 -5.48 -19.40 -1.89
CA SER A 251 -5.43 -20.05 -3.20
C SER A 251 -4.77 -21.43 -3.15
N ALA A 252 -3.67 -21.56 -2.40
CA ALA A 252 -3.04 -22.84 -2.06
C ALA A 252 -3.89 -23.71 -1.10
N GLY A 253 -4.96 -23.16 -0.53
CA GLY A 253 -5.85 -23.85 0.40
C GLY A 253 -5.26 -24.09 1.79
N GLN A 254 -4.23 -23.34 2.21
CA GLN A 254 -3.73 -23.38 3.61
C GLN A 254 -4.83 -22.99 4.60
N PHE A 255 -5.73 -22.11 4.16
CA PHE A 255 -6.97 -21.72 4.85
C PHE A 255 -8.19 -22.12 4.00
N ALA A 256 -9.36 -22.20 4.63
CA ALA A 256 -10.62 -22.36 3.89
C ALA A 256 -11.32 -21.01 3.66
N VAL A 257 -11.12 -20.06 4.57
CA VAL A 257 -11.71 -18.71 4.56
C VAL A 257 -10.64 -17.67 4.94
N THR A 258 -10.71 -16.48 4.38
CA THR A 258 -10.04 -15.26 4.86
C THR A 258 -11.09 -14.24 5.26
N ALA A 259 -10.87 -13.49 6.35
CA ALA A 259 -11.88 -12.52 6.81
C ALA A 259 -11.82 -11.16 6.08
N SER A 260 -10.69 -10.85 5.44
CA SER A 260 -10.31 -9.49 5.07
C SER A 260 -9.40 -9.39 3.85
N SER A 261 -9.36 -10.41 2.98
CA SER A 261 -8.50 -10.37 1.78
C SER A 261 -8.94 -9.27 0.79
N TYR A 262 -8.00 -8.76 -0.02
CA TYR A 262 -8.36 -7.84 -1.09
C TYR A 262 -9.07 -8.56 -2.24
N SER A 263 -10.19 -8.02 -2.72
CA SER A 263 -10.98 -8.62 -3.80
C SER A 263 -10.11 -8.88 -5.04
N HIS A 264 -9.35 -7.88 -5.48
CA HIS A 264 -8.48 -7.97 -6.68
C HIS A 264 -7.41 -9.07 -6.61
N THR A 265 -7.03 -9.53 -5.41
CA THR A 265 -6.13 -10.69 -5.24
C THR A 265 -6.87 -12.00 -5.53
N ILE A 266 -8.10 -12.12 -5.01
CA ILE A 266 -8.99 -13.26 -5.27
C ILE A 266 -9.42 -13.29 -6.74
N ASP A 267 -9.82 -12.15 -7.31
CA ASP A 267 -10.31 -12.03 -8.68
C ASP A 267 -9.24 -12.42 -9.71
N LYS A 268 -8.00 -11.93 -9.53
CA LYS A 268 -6.85 -12.34 -10.36
C LYS A 268 -6.55 -13.83 -10.24
N ALA A 269 -6.58 -14.38 -9.03
CA ALA A 269 -6.30 -15.80 -8.81
C ALA A 269 -7.39 -16.69 -9.43
N ALA A 270 -8.67 -16.33 -9.28
CA ALA A 270 -9.81 -17.01 -9.89
C ALA A 270 -9.75 -16.95 -11.43
N ALA A 271 -9.40 -15.78 -12.00
CA ALA A 271 -9.18 -15.63 -13.45
C ALA A 271 -7.98 -16.47 -13.98
N GLN A 272 -7.02 -16.82 -13.11
CA GLN A 272 -5.92 -17.75 -13.40
C GLN A 272 -6.28 -19.22 -13.10
N GLY A 273 -7.53 -19.52 -12.71
CA GLY A 273 -8.01 -20.88 -12.44
C GLY A 273 -7.75 -21.38 -11.02
N ALA A 274 -7.30 -20.53 -10.09
CA ALA A 274 -7.20 -20.92 -8.68
C ALA A 274 -8.61 -21.09 -8.07
N PRO A 275 -8.80 -22.07 -7.16
CA PRO A 275 -10.12 -22.40 -6.63
C PRO A 275 -10.51 -21.46 -5.48
N VAL A 276 -10.76 -20.17 -5.79
CA VAL A 276 -11.13 -19.13 -4.82
C VAL A 276 -12.31 -18.29 -5.29
N SER A 277 -13.08 -17.75 -4.34
CA SER A 277 -14.17 -16.80 -4.59
C SER A 277 -14.43 -15.92 -3.37
N TRP A 278 -15.05 -14.77 -3.60
CA TRP A 278 -15.77 -13.97 -2.61
C TRP A 278 -17.24 -13.71 -3.02
N HIS A 279 -17.67 -14.28 -4.16
CA HIS A 279 -19.03 -14.28 -4.67
C HIS A 279 -19.72 -15.61 -4.31
N PRO A 280 -20.69 -15.63 -3.38
CA PRO A 280 -21.33 -16.86 -2.89
C PRO A 280 -22.49 -17.28 -3.80
N ALA A 281 -22.93 -18.53 -3.66
CA ALA A 281 -24.06 -19.10 -4.39
C ALA A 281 -25.40 -18.35 -4.17
N SER A 282 -25.51 -17.51 -3.15
CA SER A 282 -26.65 -16.61 -2.91
C SER A 282 -26.66 -15.36 -3.82
N GLY A 283 -25.58 -15.10 -4.57
CA GLY A 283 -25.43 -13.93 -5.45
C GLY A 283 -25.05 -12.63 -4.75
N THR A 284 -25.02 -12.59 -3.42
CA THR A 284 -24.74 -11.39 -2.62
C THR A 284 -23.54 -11.64 -1.70
N PRO A 285 -22.42 -10.91 -1.85
CA PRO A 285 -21.22 -11.10 -1.03
C PRO A 285 -21.45 -10.69 0.44
N VAL A 286 -20.60 -11.20 1.33
CA VAL A 286 -20.57 -10.83 2.75
C VAL A 286 -20.44 -9.32 2.89
N GLN A 287 -21.28 -8.75 3.74
CA GLN A 287 -21.36 -7.31 4.01
C GLN A 287 -21.29 -7.04 5.52
N PRO A 288 -20.88 -5.82 5.92
CA PRO A 288 -20.43 -4.72 5.05
C PRO A 288 -19.06 -5.01 4.42
N ILE A 289 -18.81 -4.41 3.26
CA ILE A 289 -17.51 -4.46 2.59
C ILE A 289 -16.70 -3.24 3.04
N VAL A 290 -15.53 -3.46 3.65
CA VAL A 290 -14.64 -2.36 3.98
C VAL A 290 -13.94 -1.87 2.72
N ILE A 291 -13.87 -0.55 2.55
CA ILE A 291 -13.04 0.11 1.54
C ILE A 291 -12.02 1.03 2.21
N ARG A 292 -10.76 0.94 1.77
CA ARG A 292 -9.68 1.85 2.18
C ARG A 292 -9.26 2.69 0.98
N PRO A 293 -9.21 4.03 1.10
CA PRO A 293 -8.62 4.85 0.06
C PRO A 293 -7.11 4.58 0.00
N ASN A 294 -6.60 4.43 -1.21
CA ASN A 294 -5.20 4.24 -1.49
C ASN A 294 -4.81 5.24 -2.59
N GLY A 295 -3.71 5.95 -2.40
CA GLY A 295 -3.54 7.21 -3.11
C GLY A 295 -2.14 7.75 -3.13
N VAL A 296 -2.03 8.93 -3.73
CA VAL A 296 -0.78 9.61 -4.05
C VAL A 296 -0.72 10.98 -3.39
N ALA A 297 0.48 11.34 -2.96
CA ALA A 297 0.80 12.65 -2.42
C ALA A 297 2.07 13.24 -3.03
N LEU A 298 2.04 14.54 -3.28
CA LEU A 298 3.19 15.32 -3.74
C LEU A 298 4.03 15.74 -2.53
N MET A 299 5.35 15.51 -2.55
CA MET A 299 6.23 15.97 -1.48
C MET A 299 6.52 17.46 -1.60
N LYS A 300 6.43 18.23 -0.51
CA LYS A 300 6.77 19.66 -0.52
C LYS A 300 8.20 19.96 -0.95
N THR A 301 9.11 18.99 -0.87
CA THR A 301 10.53 19.15 -1.19
C THR A 301 10.96 18.48 -2.50
N ALA A 302 10.01 17.94 -3.27
CA ALA A 302 10.24 17.19 -4.51
C ALA A 302 11.24 17.86 -5.46
N PRO A 303 12.38 17.21 -5.77
CA PRO A 303 13.31 17.67 -6.80
C PRO A 303 12.72 17.82 -8.22
N HIS A 304 11.69 17.02 -8.57
CA HIS A 304 11.02 16.96 -9.87
C HIS A 304 9.49 17.20 -9.74
N PRO A 305 9.07 18.43 -9.38
CA PRO A 305 7.68 18.75 -9.07
C PRO A 305 6.72 18.64 -10.28
N ALA A 306 7.14 19.01 -11.49
CA ALA A 306 6.28 18.91 -12.66
C ALA A 306 6.10 17.44 -13.12
N ALA A 307 7.16 16.63 -13.09
CA ALA A 307 7.08 15.20 -13.35
C ALA A 307 6.14 14.51 -12.35
N ALA A 308 6.20 14.88 -11.08
CA ALA A 308 5.30 14.36 -10.06
C ALA A 308 3.83 14.74 -10.30
N MET A 309 3.54 16.02 -10.59
CA MET A 309 2.17 16.43 -10.93
C MET A 309 1.65 15.78 -12.22
N LEU A 310 2.50 15.54 -13.22
CA LEU A 310 2.13 14.83 -14.45
C LEU A 310 1.80 13.36 -14.19
N PHE A 311 2.50 12.70 -13.26
CA PHE A 311 2.18 11.33 -12.85
C PHE A 311 0.87 11.24 -12.07
N VAL A 312 0.58 12.19 -11.18
CA VAL A 312 -0.73 12.27 -10.49
C VAL A 312 -1.87 12.50 -11.49
N ASP A 313 -1.68 13.39 -12.47
CA ASP A 313 -2.63 13.57 -13.57
C ASP A 313 -2.83 12.27 -14.38
N TYR A 314 -1.77 11.51 -14.61
CA TYR A 314 -1.83 10.24 -15.35
C TYR A 314 -2.54 9.13 -14.57
N GLU A 315 -2.22 8.92 -13.28
CA GLU A 315 -2.92 7.95 -12.43
C GLU A 315 -4.42 8.24 -12.37
N LEU A 316 -4.82 9.52 -12.29
CA LEU A 316 -6.21 9.96 -12.25
C LEU A 316 -6.88 10.08 -13.63
N SER A 317 -6.22 9.66 -14.72
CA SER A 317 -6.81 9.64 -16.06
C SER A 317 -6.62 8.26 -16.73
N GLU A 318 -5.62 8.10 -17.57
CA GLU A 318 -5.35 6.85 -18.29
C GLU A 318 -5.00 5.69 -17.34
N GLY A 319 -4.34 5.98 -16.21
CA GLY A 319 -4.02 4.99 -15.17
C GLY A 319 -5.25 4.32 -14.55
N GLN A 320 -6.42 4.99 -14.50
CA GLN A 320 -7.66 4.37 -14.02
C GLN A 320 -8.07 3.15 -14.87
N LYS A 321 -7.78 3.16 -16.19
CA LYS A 321 -8.07 2.03 -17.09
C LYS A 321 -7.22 0.83 -16.73
N ILE A 322 -5.91 1.04 -16.53
CA ILE A 322 -4.92 0.02 -16.16
C ILE A 322 -5.25 -0.61 -14.79
N LEU A 323 -5.78 0.19 -13.85
CA LEU A 323 -6.28 -0.28 -12.56
C LEU A 323 -7.51 -1.20 -12.73
N HIS A 324 -8.50 -0.79 -13.53
CA HIS A 324 -9.69 -1.61 -13.81
C HIS A 324 -9.36 -2.92 -14.55
N GLU A 325 -8.47 -2.87 -15.55
CA GLU A 325 -7.93 -4.06 -16.24
C GLU A 325 -7.17 -5.01 -15.29
N SER A 326 -6.70 -4.50 -14.15
CA SER A 326 -6.00 -5.26 -13.11
C SER A 326 -6.92 -5.59 -11.91
N SER A 327 -8.24 -5.66 -12.14
CA SER A 327 -9.29 -5.96 -11.15
C SER A 327 -9.36 -5.02 -9.94
N ARG A 328 -8.70 -3.85 -10.00
CA ARG A 328 -8.74 -2.85 -8.91
C ARG A 328 -9.91 -1.89 -9.08
N VAL A 329 -10.43 -1.41 -7.95
CA VAL A 329 -11.41 -0.32 -7.94
C VAL A 329 -10.67 1.01 -8.10
N GLY A 330 -10.89 1.65 -9.25
CA GLY A 330 -10.43 3.02 -9.51
C GLY A 330 -11.03 4.03 -8.52
N SER A 331 -10.29 5.10 -8.26
CA SER A 331 -10.74 6.22 -7.43
C SER A 331 -11.85 7.06 -8.09
N ILE A 332 -11.93 7.06 -9.42
CA ILE A 332 -12.99 7.71 -10.18
C ILE A 332 -14.11 6.69 -10.45
N PRO A 333 -15.39 7.00 -10.12
CA PRO A 333 -16.51 6.11 -10.43
C PRO A 333 -16.70 5.89 -11.94
N THR A 334 -17.10 4.67 -12.32
CA THR A 334 -17.50 4.32 -13.69
C THR A 334 -18.87 3.65 -13.69
N ALA A 335 -19.47 3.45 -14.86
CA ALA A 335 -20.76 2.76 -14.99
C ALA A 335 -20.71 1.28 -14.54
N ASN A 336 -19.51 0.69 -14.49
CA ASN A 336 -19.27 -0.71 -14.11
C ASN A 336 -18.58 -0.81 -12.75
N ASP A 337 -19.00 0.02 -11.78
CA ASP A 337 -18.46 0.01 -10.42
C ASP A 337 -18.79 -1.31 -9.69
N PRO A 338 -17.80 -2.15 -9.33
CA PRO A 338 -18.05 -3.45 -8.67
C PRO A 338 -18.56 -3.29 -7.22
N LEU A 339 -18.61 -2.06 -6.70
CA LEU A 339 -19.22 -1.74 -5.40
C LEU A 339 -20.70 -1.30 -5.52
N ALA A 340 -21.23 -1.16 -6.74
CA ALA A 340 -22.59 -0.67 -6.95
C ALA A 340 -23.65 -1.61 -6.33
N GLY A 341 -24.50 -1.05 -5.47
CA GLY A 341 -25.56 -1.80 -4.77
C GLY A 341 -25.08 -2.60 -3.56
N LEU A 342 -23.79 -2.56 -3.21
CA LEU A 342 -23.24 -3.22 -2.03
C LEU A 342 -23.15 -2.24 -0.85
N THR A 343 -23.40 -2.73 0.36
CA THR A 343 -23.20 -1.98 1.60
C THR A 343 -21.70 -1.87 1.87
N THR A 344 -21.12 -0.71 1.58
CA THR A 344 -19.71 -0.42 1.86
C THR A 344 -19.55 0.46 3.11
N ILE A 345 -18.44 0.29 3.81
CA ILE A 345 -17.99 1.18 4.90
C ILE A 345 -16.55 1.60 4.63
N SER A 346 -16.23 2.88 4.83
CA SER A 346 -14.84 3.35 4.71
C SER A 346 -14.06 3.09 6.00
N VAL A 347 -12.74 2.89 5.88
CA VAL A 347 -11.83 3.01 7.01
C VAL A 347 -12.06 4.36 7.73
N PRO A 348 -12.17 4.40 9.07
CA PRO A 348 -12.45 5.63 9.81
C PRO A 348 -11.17 6.45 10.00
N GLU A 349 -10.53 6.86 8.90
CA GLU A 349 -9.20 7.49 8.80
C GLU A 349 -8.92 8.57 9.85
N LYS A 350 -9.88 9.48 10.10
CA LYS A 350 -9.70 10.54 11.10
C LYS A 350 -9.69 9.99 12.53
N GLU A 351 -10.57 9.07 12.85
CA GLU A 351 -10.67 8.43 14.18
C GLU A 351 -9.45 7.53 14.44
N MET A 352 -8.87 6.93 13.38
CA MET A 352 -7.57 6.25 13.43
C MET A 352 -6.43 7.23 13.71
N LEU A 353 -6.36 8.35 13.00
CA LEU A 353 -5.30 9.37 13.16
C LEU A 353 -5.37 10.10 14.52
N ASP A 354 -6.58 10.40 14.99
CA ASP A 354 -6.81 11.06 16.29
C ASP A 354 -6.54 10.11 17.48
N ASN A 355 -6.78 8.79 17.31
CA ASN A 355 -6.71 7.79 18.39
C ASN A 355 -5.89 6.52 18.05
N PRO A 356 -4.67 6.59 17.48
CA PRO A 356 -3.98 5.41 16.96
C PRO A 356 -3.76 4.34 18.04
N LYS A 357 -3.23 4.74 19.21
CA LYS A 357 -2.98 3.86 20.37
C LYS A 357 -4.20 3.10 20.87
N LYS A 358 -5.42 3.62 20.67
CA LYS A 358 -6.68 2.93 21.04
C LYS A 358 -6.89 1.73 20.12
N TRP A 359 -6.76 1.94 18.81
CA TRP A 359 -7.00 0.91 17.81
C TRP A 359 -5.85 -0.09 17.75
N ASP A 360 -4.60 0.37 17.83
CA ASP A 360 -3.41 -0.50 17.91
C ASP A 360 -3.52 -1.48 19.08
N ALA A 361 -3.75 -0.98 20.30
CA ALA A 361 -3.82 -1.81 21.50
C ALA A 361 -5.05 -2.74 21.51
N LEU A 362 -6.19 -2.27 21.00
CA LEU A 362 -7.40 -3.08 20.90
C LEU A 362 -7.26 -4.19 19.86
N TYR A 363 -6.60 -3.94 18.73
CA TYR A 363 -6.33 -4.99 17.74
C TYR A 363 -5.24 -5.95 18.21
N GLU A 364 -4.24 -5.46 18.94
CA GLU A 364 -3.20 -6.30 19.54
C GLU A 364 -3.79 -7.26 20.61
N GLU A 365 -4.74 -6.81 21.44
CA GLU A 365 -5.52 -7.64 22.37
C GLU A 365 -6.09 -8.89 21.66
N PHE A 366 -6.71 -8.70 20.49
CA PHE A 366 -7.23 -9.79 19.66
C PHE A 366 -6.10 -10.62 19.04
N VAL A 367 -5.19 -10.01 18.30
CA VAL A 367 -4.19 -10.74 17.50
C VAL A 367 -3.18 -11.51 18.37
N GLN A 368 -2.87 -11.05 19.59
CA GLN A 368 -2.06 -11.84 20.54
C GLN A 368 -2.78 -13.11 21.00
N SER A 369 -4.07 -13.01 21.38
CA SER A 369 -4.85 -14.18 21.83
C SER A 369 -4.96 -15.29 20.76
N GLY A 370 -4.95 -14.91 19.47
CA GLY A 370 -4.92 -15.83 18.34
C GLY A 370 -3.56 -16.52 18.08
N ARG A 371 -2.48 -16.13 18.77
CA ARG A 371 -1.14 -16.73 18.64
C ARG A 371 -0.85 -17.84 19.64
N GLU A 372 -1.57 -17.90 20.77
CA GLU A 372 -1.31 -18.88 21.84
C GLU A 372 -1.85 -20.30 21.56
N VAL A 373 -2.35 -20.56 20.34
CA VAL A 373 -3.07 -21.80 19.96
C VAL A 373 -2.32 -22.61 18.89
N THR A 374 -0.98 -22.54 18.89
CA THR A 374 -0.08 -23.31 18.00
C THR A 374 0.76 -24.32 18.76
#